data_AF-A0A7C1ZIJ7-F1
#
_entry.id   AF-A0A7C1ZIJ7-F1
#
_cell.length_a   1.000
_cell.length_b   1.000
_cell.length_c   1.000
_cell.angle_alpha   90.00
_cell.angle_beta   90.00
_cell.angle_gamma   90.00
#
_symmetry.space_group_name_H-M   'P 1'
#
loop_
_entity.id
_entity.type
_entity.pdbx_description
1 polymer ?
#
loop_
_entity_poly.entity_id
_entity_poly.type
_entity_poly.pdbx_seq_one_letter_code
_entity_poly.pdbx_strand_id
1 'polypeptide(L)' 'GSLLVNERETVKHPGRKVTVIDTVGAGDAFTAALAIQYLKGSSLERISEAANRLGSWVASQAGATPSANKYVQ' A
#
# COMPACT_ATOMS: atom_id res chain seq x y z
N GLY A 1 5.50 6.67 -2.60
CA GLY A 1 5.37 6.04 -3.92
C GLY A 1 6.10 4.73 -3.93
N SER A 2 6.13 4.05 -5.07
CA SER A 2 6.86 2.79 -5.24
C SER A 2 7.34 2.60 -6.67
N LEU A 3 8.29 1.68 -6.84
CA LEU A 3 8.71 1.13 -8.12
C LEU A 3 8.67 -0.39 -7.98
N LEU A 4 7.82 -1.07 -8.73
CA LEU A 4 7.79 -2.53 -8.80
C LEU A 4 8.36 -2.99 -10.14
N VAL A 5 9.18 -4.04 -10.11
CA VAL A 5 9.90 -4.54 -11.28
C VAL A 5 9.78 -6.06 -11.31
N ASN A 6 9.46 -6.61 -12.47
CA ASN A 6 9.64 -8.03 -12.78
C ASN A 6 10.40 -8.16 -14.12
N GLU A 7 10.51 -9.38 -14.64
CA GLU A 7 11.23 -9.64 -15.91
C GLU A 7 10.59 -8.99 -17.15
N ARG A 8 9.31 -8.62 -17.09
CA ARG A 8 8.52 -8.17 -18.24
C ARG A 8 8.25 -6.67 -18.22
N GLU A 9 8.11 -6.09 -17.03
CA GLU A 9 7.64 -4.72 -16.89
C GLU A 9 8.16 -4.04 -15.62
N THR A 10 8.06 -2.71 -15.64
CA THR A 10 8.37 -1.84 -14.51
C THR A 10 7.20 -0.90 -14.29
N VAL A 11 6.64 -0.93 -13.08
CA VAL A 11 5.50 -0.10 -12.68
C VAL A 11 5.94 0.92 -11.64
N LYS A 12 5.95 2.19 -12.02
CA LYS A 12 6.18 3.31 -11.11
C LYS A 12 4.85 3.89 -10.64
N HIS A 13 4.69 4.02 -9.33
CA HIS A 13 3.53 4.68 -8.74
C HIS A 13 4.01 5.90 -7.93
N PRO A 14 3.49 7.11 -8.20
CA PRO A 14 3.96 8.34 -7.54
C PRO A 14 3.69 8.32 -6.02
N GLY A 15 2.75 7.49 -5.59
CA GLY A 15 2.23 7.48 -4.22
C GLY A 15 0.91 8.22 -4.15
N ARG A 16 0.34 8.29 -2.95
CA ARG A 16 -0.89 9.03 -2.69
C ARG A 16 -0.59 10.17 -1.74
N LYS A 17 -1.07 11.36 -2.07
CA LYS A 17 -0.97 12.52 -1.19
C LYS A 17 -1.97 12.34 -0.04
N VAL A 18 -1.47 12.32 1.18
CA VAL A 18 -2.25 12.20 2.41
C VAL A 18 -1.70 13.20 3.44
N THR A 19 -2.52 13.58 4.40
CA THR A 19 -2.02 14.24 5.62
C THR A 19 -1.35 13.16 6.47
N VAL A 20 -0.03 13.25 6.64
CA VAL A 20 0.74 12.27 7.41
C VAL A 20 0.58 12.57 8.90
N ILE A 21 0.26 11.54 9.69
CA ILE A 21 0.17 11.62 11.16
C ILE A 21 1.32 10.85 11.79
N ASP A 22 1.51 9.59 11.39
CA ASP A 22 2.55 8.69 11.87
C ASP A 22 2.91 7.72 10.74
N THR A 23 4.19 7.51 10.45
CA THR A 23 4.62 6.64 9.34
C THR A 23 4.90 5.20 9.77
N VAL A 24 4.91 4.92 11.08
CA VAL A 24 5.14 3.57 11.60
C VAL A 24 4.08 2.62 11.03
N GLY A 25 4.51 1.44 10.56
CA GLY A 25 3.62 0.42 9.98
C GLY A 25 3.19 0.66 8.52
N ALA A 26 3.44 1.83 7.94
CA ALA A 26 3.06 2.11 6.54
C ALA A 26 3.77 1.15 5.54
N GLY A 27 5.04 0.81 5.80
CA GLY A 27 5.80 -0.15 5.00
C GLY A 27 5.34 -1.60 5.17
N ASP A 28 4.98 -1.98 6.39
CA ASP A 28 4.42 -3.31 6.69
C ASP A 28 3.07 -3.49 5.99
N ALA A 29 2.22 -2.46 6.06
CA ALA A 29 0.92 -2.42 5.41
C ALA A 29 1.06 -2.46 3.86
N PHE A 30 2.03 -1.72 3.31
CA PHE A 30 2.38 -1.81 1.89
C PHE A 30 2.77 -3.26 1.51
N THR A 31 3.66 -3.87 2.28
CA THR A 31 4.16 -5.24 2.02
C THR A 31 3.05 -6.28 2.16
N ALA A 32 2.17 -6.14 3.15
CA ALA A 32 1.02 -7.02 3.34
C ALA A 32 0.05 -6.95 2.15
N ALA A 33 -0.30 -5.75 1.70
CA ALA A 33 -1.13 -5.57 0.51
C ALA A 33 -0.47 -6.12 -0.75
N LEU A 34 0.85 -5.93 -0.90
CA LEU A 34 1.63 -6.50 -2.00
C LEU A 34 1.55 -8.03 -2.00
N ALA A 35 1.86 -8.67 -0.87
CA ALA A 35 1.85 -10.12 -0.74
C ALA A 35 0.46 -10.71 -1.04
N ILE A 36 -0.60 -10.10 -0.52
CA ILE A 36 -1.98 -10.54 -0.77
C ILE A 36 -2.34 -10.44 -2.26
N GLN A 37 -2.01 -9.33 -2.93
CA GLN A 37 -2.33 -9.16 -4.36
C GLN A 37 -1.47 -10.07 -5.25
N TYR A 38 -0.21 -10.28 -4.89
CA TYR A 38 0.69 -11.19 -5.58
C TYR A 38 0.17 -12.65 -5.52
N LEU A 39 -0.21 -13.13 -4.33
CA LEU A 39 -0.79 -14.46 -4.14
C LEU A 39 -2.13 -14.64 -4.87
N LYS A 40 -2.86 -13.54 -5.12
CA LYS A 40 -4.08 -13.54 -5.94
C LYS A 40 -3.82 -13.52 -7.46
N GLY A 41 -2.56 -13.49 -7.90
CA GLY A 41 -2.20 -13.41 -9.32
C GLY A 41 -2.56 -12.07 -9.97
N SER A 42 -2.59 -10.98 -9.20
CA SER A 42 -2.92 -9.64 -9.73
C SER A 42 -1.77 -9.06 -10.55
N SER A 43 -2.08 -8.11 -11.46
CA SER A 43 -1.04 -7.38 -12.21
C SER A 43 -0.18 -6.49 -11.32
N LEU A 44 1.02 -6.11 -11.78
CA LEU A 44 1.92 -5.23 -11.03
C LEU A 44 1.30 -3.84 -10.76
N GLU A 45 0.49 -3.29 -11.68
CA GLU A 45 -0.26 -2.05 -11.45
C GLU A 45 -1.23 -2.19 -10.29
N ARG A 46 -1.98 -3.31 -10.27
CA ARG A 46 -2.96 -3.56 -9.22
C ARG A 46 -2.30 -3.75 -7.86
N ILE A 47 -1.19 -4.49 -7.84
CA ILE A 47 -0.34 -4.66 -6.65
C ILE A 47 0.15 -3.30 -6.16
N SER A 48 0.77 -2.51 -7.05
CA SER A 48 1.35 -1.20 -6.72
C SER A 48 0.30 -0.22 -6.19
N GLU A 49 -0.87 -0.16 -6.83
CA GLU A 49 -2.01 0.66 -6.40
C GLU A 49 -2.51 0.26 -5.01
N ALA A 50 -2.78 -1.03 -4.78
CA ALA A 50 -3.29 -1.51 -3.49
C ALA A 50 -2.28 -1.27 -2.35
N ALA A 51 -0.99 -1.52 -2.62
CA ALA A 51 0.07 -1.35 -1.64
C ALA A 51 0.30 0.13 -1.28
N ASN A 52 0.36 1.04 -2.26
CA ASN A 52 0.45 2.47 -1.99
C ASN A 52 -0.80 3.00 -1.27
N ARG A 53 -2.00 2.49 -1.62
CA ARG A 53 -3.24 2.87 -0.96
C ARG A 53 -3.26 2.48 0.52
N LEU A 54 -2.94 1.23 0.84
CA LEU A 54 -2.96 0.79 2.23
C LEU A 54 -1.85 1.44 3.06
N GLY A 55 -0.62 1.51 2.51
CA GLY A 55 0.50 2.16 3.20
C GLY A 55 0.27 3.66 3.45
N SER A 56 -0.30 4.38 2.49
CA SER A 56 -0.64 5.80 2.68
C SER A 56 -1.81 6.02 3.64
N TRP A 57 -2.78 5.09 3.69
CA TRP A 57 -3.83 5.15 4.70
C TRP A 57 -3.25 4.92 6.10
N VAL A 58 -2.41 3.91 6.31
CA VAL A 58 -1.76 3.71 7.62
C VAL A 58 -0.93 4.93 8.01
N ALA A 59 -0.19 5.53 7.06
CA ALA A 59 0.60 6.73 7.31
C ALA A 59 -0.24 7.97 7.75
N SER A 60 -1.55 7.95 7.49
CA SER A 60 -2.47 9.02 7.89
C SER A 60 -3.20 8.74 9.20
N GLN A 61 -2.92 7.61 9.85
CA GLN A 61 -3.49 7.24 11.14
C GLN A 61 -2.41 7.28 12.24
N ALA A 62 -2.83 7.23 13.50
CA ALA A 62 -1.91 7.10 14.62
C ALA A 62 -1.61 5.61 14.90
N GLY A 63 -0.32 5.28 15.06
CA GLY A 63 0.14 3.92 15.36
C GLY A 63 0.21 2.99 14.14
N ALA A 64 0.91 1.86 14.32
CA ALA A 64 1.29 0.95 13.24
C ALA A 64 0.15 0.13 12.61
N THR A 65 -0.85 -0.23 13.43
CA THR A 65 -1.97 -1.11 13.05
C THR A 65 -3.30 -0.44 13.39
N PRO A 66 -3.66 0.65 12.69
CA PRO A 66 -4.87 1.39 12.99
C PRO A 66 -6.11 0.53 12.75
N SER A 67 -7.12 0.70 13.61
CA SER A 67 -8.38 -0.02 13.48
C SER A 67 -9.14 0.45 12.24
N ALA A 68 -9.27 -0.44 11.25
CA ALA A 68 -10.16 -0.22 10.12
C ALA A 68 -11.61 -0.37 10.59
N ASN A 69 -12.28 0.74 10.90
CA ASN A 69 -13.71 0.67 11.21
C ASN A 69 -14.46 0.21 9.95
N LYS A 70 -15.27 -0.84 10.10
CA LYS A 70 -15.88 -1.65 9.01
C LYS A 70 -16.90 -0.88 8.15
N TYR A 71 -17.16 0.38 8.50
CA TYR A 71 -18.20 1.23 7.92
C TYR A 71 -17.62 2.37 7.06
N VAL A 72 -16.29 2.42 6.85
CA VAL A 72 -15.60 3.52 6.13
C VAL A 72 -14.67 3.00 5.00
N GLN A 73 -14.72 1.69 4.67
CA GLN A 73 -14.01 1.13 3.51
C GLN A 73 -14.95 0.82 2.35
#